data_AF-A0A922VFG7-F1
#
_entry.id   AF-A0A922VFG7-F1
#
_cell.length_a   1.000
_cell.length_b   1.000
_cell.length_c   1.000
_cell.angle_alpha   90.00
_cell.angle_beta   90.00
_cell.angle_gamma   90.00
#
_symmetry.space_group_name_H-M   'P 1'
#
loop_
_entity.id
_entity.type
_entity.pdbx_description
1 polymer ?
#
loop_
_entity_poly.entity_id
_entity_poly.type
_entity_poly.pdbx_seq_one_letter_code
_entity_poly.pdbx_strand_id
1 'polypeptide(L)'
;MAPQAMARDYGLHGAVWPVIEPDLLQQIHARLTQLEKTGETARLNEELKRRTIARVNRPEPVGGVTLASALRSWRFDPTLTVERDIADDKGRVIIAAGTRVNPLDTVPLRAPLVFLDGDDTAQLAWATRRYASTKAKLILVRGAPLELMKARQRRFYFDQGGTLVKHFGIRAVPATVEQQGRALLITEQPVTPKERAPS
;
A
#
# COMPACT_ATOMS: atom_id res chain seq x y z
N MET A 1 -40.01 42.62 1.35
CA MET A 1 -38.89 42.32 2.25
C MET A 1 -38.68 40.82 2.25
N ALA A 2 -37.60 40.32 1.65
CA ALA A 2 -37.29 38.89 1.58
C ALA A 2 -36.36 38.49 2.74
N PRO A 3 -36.59 37.37 3.45
CA PRO A 3 -35.69 36.93 4.49
C PRO A 3 -34.40 36.37 3.88
N GLN A 4 -33.26 36.82 4.41
CA GLN A 4 -31.93 36.34 4.03
C GLN A 4 -31.69 34.94 4.63
N ALA A 5 -31.34 33.98 3.77
CA ALA A 5 -30.89 32.67 4.19
C ALA A 5 -29.49 32.78 4.83
N MET A 6 -29.37 32.46 6.12
CA MET A 6 -28.08 32.35 6.77
C MET A 6 -27.48 30.97 6.46
N ALA A 7 -26.53 30.92 5.54
CA ALA A 7 -25.67 29.76 5.35
C ALA A 7 -24.72 29.65 6.56
N ARG A 8 -24.90 28.61 7.37
CA ARG A 8 -24.00 28.26 8.47
C ARG A 8 -22.82 27.47 7.88
N ASP A 9 -21.65 28.09 7.84
CA ASP A 9 -20.39 27.42 7.55
C ASP A 9 -20.05 26.50 8.72
N TYR A 10 -20.08 25.19 8.49
CA TYR A 10 -19.81 24.17 9.50
C TYR A 10 -18.33 23.83 9.65
N GLY A 11 -17.43 24.64 9.08
CA GLY A 11 -16.00 24.47 9.30
C GLY A 11 -15.44 23.17 8.72
N LEU A 12 -14.16 23.18 8.43
CA LEU A 12 -13.45 22.02 7.92
C LEU A 12 -13.09 21.09 9.09
N HIS A 13 -14.02 20.21 9.50
CA HIS A 13 -13.72 19.19 10.50
C HIS A 13 -12.99 18.00 9.85
N GLY A 14 -11.67 18.09 9.88
CA GLY A 14 -10.75 17.01 9.55
C GLY A 14 -9.36 17.59 9.39
N ALA A 15 -8.38 17.08 10.14
CA ALA A 15 -6.99 17.44 9.93
C ALA A 15 -6.60 17.05 8.49
N VAL A 16 -6.57 18.03 7.58
CA VAL A 16 -6.05 17.84 6.24
C VAL A 16 -4.54 17.85 6.38
N TRP A 17 -3.98 16.69 6.72
CA TRP A 17 -2.54 16.51 6.63
C TRP A 17 -2.17 16.60 5.15
N PRO A 18 -1.35 17.59 4.73
CA PRO A 18 -0.73 17.50 3.43
C PRO A 18 0.03 16.16 3.37
N VAL A 19 -0.18 15.35 2.32
CA VAL A 19 0.51 14.06 2.13
C VAL A 19 1.94 14.32 1.64
N ILE A 20 2.68 15.05 2.46
CA ILE A 20 4.11 15.08 2.50
C ILE A 20 4.40 14.20 3.72
N GLU A 21 4.62 12.90 3.50
CA GLU A 21 5.02 12.00 4.58
C GLU A 21 6.23 12.65 5.26
N PRO A 22 6.14 13.06 6.54
CA PRO A 22 7.34 13.42 7.27
C PRO A 22 8.27 12.22 7.18
N ASP A 23 9.52 12.47 6.82
CA ASP A 23 10.56 11.49 6.58
C ASP A 23 10.48 10.41 7.69
N LEU A 24 9.92 9.25 7.34
CA LEU A 24 9.67 8.16 8.29
C LEU A 24 10.99 7.74 8.97
N LEU A 25 12.13 7.91 8.26
CA LEU A 25 13.44 7.72 8.85
C LEU A 25 13.77 8.78 9.89
N GLN A 26 13.40 10.05 9.69
CA GLN A 26 13.57 11.07 10.73
C GLN A 26 12.73 10.78 11.97
N GLN A 27 11.49 10.29 11.80
CA GLN A 27 10.66 9.91 12.95
C GLN A 27 11.22 8.69 13.68
N ILE A 28 11.68 7.68 12.94
CA ILE A 28 12.35 6.51 13.50
C ILE A 28 13.65 6.94 14.19
N HIS A 29 14.44 7.82 13.57
CA HIS A 29 15.68 8.36 14.13
C HIS A 29 15.41 9.12 15.43
N ALA A 30 14.46 10.04 15.45
CA ALA A 30 14.09 10.80 16.65
C ALA A 30 13.64 9.88 17.80
N ARG A 31 12.86 8.84 17.49
CA ARG A 31 12.41 7.85 18.47
C ARG A 31 13.57 7.01 19.01
N LEU A 32 14.52 6.64 18.16
CA LEU A 32 15.74 5.93 18.55
C LEU A 32 16.62 6.81 19.45
N THR A 33 16.80 8.09 19.14
CA THR A 33 17.53 9.06 19.99
C THR A 33 16.84 9.28 21.34
N GLN A 34 15.51 9.21 21.40
CA GLN A 34 14.78 9.31 22.67
C GLN A 34 15.02 8.08 23.57
N LEU A 35 15.06 6.87 22.99
CA LEU A 35 15.33 5.62 23.70
C LEU A 35 16.78 5.53 24.23
N GLU A 36 17.74 6.20 23.60
CA GLU A 36 19.12 6.32 24.10
C GLU A 36 19.17 7.08 25.44
N LYS A 37 18.35 8.12 25.59
CA LYS A 37 18.33 8.97 26.80
C LYS A 37 17.82 8.26 28.04
N THR A 38 17.10 7.14 27.91
CA THR A 38 16.48 6.42 29.04
C THR A 38 17.37 5.33 29.65
N GLY A 39 18.52 5.00 29.03
CA GLY A 39 19.73 4.64 29.76
C GLY A 39 19.90 3.28 30.47
N GLU A 40 19.00 2.29 30.40
CA GLU A 40 19.21 1.06 31.22
C GLU A 40 20.01 -0.09 30.57
N THR A 41 20.23 -0.10 29.25
CA THR A 41 21.09 -1.11 28.58
C THR A 41 21.72 -0.58 27.28
N ALA A 42 22.75 0.26 27.36
CA ALA A 42 23.32 0.95 26.18
C ALA A 42 23.72 0.03 25.00
N ARG A 43 24.29 -1.15 25.27
CA ARG A 43 24.65 -2.14 24.22
C ARG A 43 23.44 -2.83 23.61
N LEU A 44 22.45 -3.19 24.43
CA LEU A 44 21.21 -3.80 23.94
C LEU A 44 20.40 -2.79 23.11
N ASN A 45 20.39 -1.52 23.54
CA ASN A 45 19.78 -0.41 22.80
C ASN A 45 20.44 -0.19 21.44
N GLU A 46 21.77 -0.19 21.35
CA GLU A 46 22.48 -0.04 20.06
C GLU A 46 22.22 -1.21 19.10
N GLU A 47 22.21 -2.45 19.60
CA GLU A 47 21.89 -3.61 18.75
C GLU A 47 20.42 -3.59 18.29
N LEU A 48 19.48 -3.28 19.19
CA LEU A 48 18.07 -3.10 18.83
C LEU A 48 17.87 -1.98 17.81
N LYS A 49 18.56 -0.86 17.98
CA LYS A 49 18.56 0.28 17.04
C LYS A 49 19.09 -0.15 15.67
N ARG A 50 20.26 -0.79 15.61
CA ARG A 50 20.86 -1.29 14.37
C ARG A 50 19.92 -2.25 13.65
N ARG A 51 19.32 -3.20 14.38
CA ARG A 51 18.35 -4.16 13.82
C ARG A 51 17.07 -3.49 13.33
N THR A 52 16.58 -2.48 14.05
CA THR A 52 15.39 -1.73 13.67
C THR A 52 15.64 -0.94 12.39
N ILE A 53 16.75 -0.19 12.31
CA ILE A 53 17.15 0.55 11.11
C ILE A 53 17.32 -0.42 9.93
N ALA A 54 18.00 -1.55 10.14
CA ALA A 54 18.19 -2.56 9.11
C ALA A 54 16.86 -3.10 8.57
N ARG A 55 15.90 -3.43 9.46
CA ARG A 55 14.56 -3.91 9.07
C ARG A 55 13.71 -2.85 8.38
N VAL A 56 13.85 -1.59 8.75
CA VAL A 56 13.14 -0.48 8.10
C VAL A 56 13.68 -0.26 6.68
N ASN A 57 15.01 -0.29 6.52
CA ASN A 57 15.65 -0.15 5.22
C ASN A 57 15.40 -1.37 4.31
N ARG A 58 15.39 -2.57 4.90
CA ARG A 58 15.22 -3.87 4.24
C ARG A 58 14.22 -4.72 5.04
N PRO A 59 12.91 -4.55 4.80
CA PRO A 59 11.89 -5.35 5.46
C PRO A 59 12.02 -6.84 5.14
N GLU A 60 11.49 -7.68 6.02
CA GLU A 60 11.47 -9.13 5.78
C GLU A 60 10.65 -9.44 4.52
N PRO A 61 11.20 -10.19 3.54
CA PRO A 61 10.49 -10.54 2.31
C PRO A 61 9.21 -11.31 2.60
N VAL A 62 8.18 -11.07 1.81
CA VAL A 62 6.92 -11.82 1.88
C VAL A 62 7.18 -13.26 1.44
N GLY A 63 6.99 -14.21 2.36
CA GLY A 63 7.16 -15.63 2.10
C GLY A 63 6.14 -16.19 1.10
N GLY A 64 6.53 -17.22 0.35
CA GLY A 64 5.64 -17.94 -0.56
C GLY A 64 5.35 -17.25 -1.90
N VAL A 65 5.99 -16.11 -2.18
CA VAL A 65 5.88 -15.40 -3.45
C VAL A 65 7.09 -15.69 -4.33
N THR A 66 6.85 -16.18 -5.54
CA THR A 66 7.91 -16.50 -6.52
C THR A 66 7.93 -15.51 -7.69
N LEU A 67 8.83 -15.71 -8.65
CA LEU A 67 8.75 -15.02 -9.94
C LEU A 67 7.66 -15.63 -10.81
N ALA A 68 6.90 -14.79 -11.51
CA ALA A 68 5.90 -15.23 -12.46
C ALA A 68 6.59 -15.86 -13.67
N SER A 69 6.25 -17.12 -13.97
CA SER A 69 6.78 -17.87 -15.12
C SER A 69 5.81 -17.93 -16.30
N ALA A 70 4.52 -17.68 -16.05
CA ALA A 70 3.47 -17.68 -17.05
C ALA A 70 2.41 -16.62 -16.71
N LEU A 71 1.66 -16.17 -17.71
CA LEU A 71 0.54 -15.26 -17.53
C LEU A 71 -0.60 -15.99 -16.81
N ARG A 72 -1.11 -15.40 -15.73
CA ARG A 72 -2.27 -15.90 -15.00
C ARG A 72 -3.14 -14.73 -14.55
N SER A 73 -4.44 -14.82 -14.76
CA SER A 73 -5.37 -13.79 -14.31
C SER A 73 -6.64 -14.39 -13.70
N TRP A 74 -7.16 -13.73 -12.67
CA TRP A 74 -8.43 -14.12 -12.04
C TRP A 74 -9.20 -12.90 -11.55
N ARG A 75 -10.52 -13.04 -11.44
CA ARG A 75 -11.39 -12.03 -10.87
C ARG A 75 -11.52 -12.23 -9.36
N PHE A 76 -11.45 -11.14 -8.62
CA PHE A 76 -11.69 -11.07 -7.19
C PHE A 76 -12.92 -10.21 -6.92
N ASP A 77 -13.88 -10.77 -6.19
CA ASP A 77 -15.08 -10.06 -5.75
C ASP A 77 -14.83 -9.47 -4.36
N PRO A 78 -14.73 -8.14 -4.22
CA PRO A 78 -14.53 -7.50 -2.92
C PRO A 78 -15.81 -7.36 -2.11
N THR A 79 -16.92 -7.98 -2.54
CA THR A 79 -18.20 -7.95 -1.81
C THR A 79 -18.06 -8.66 -0.45
N LEU A 80 -18.20 -7.89 0.62
CA LEU A 80 -18.16 -8.37 1.99
C LEU A 80 -19.57 -8.47 2.57
N THR A 81 -19.77 -9.39 3.51
CA THR A 81 -20.98 -9.46 4.32
C THR A 81 -20.69 -8.76 5.64
N VAL A 82 -21.51 -7.76 5.99
CA VAL A 82 -21.35 -7.02 7.23
C VAL A 82 -21.69 -7.92 8.42
N GLU A 83 -20.75 -8.14 9.33
CA GLU A 83 -20.93 -9.08 10.45
C GLU A 83 -21.78 -8.54 11.60
N ARG A 84 -21.80 -7.21 11.76
CA ARG A 84 -22.52 -6.52 12.84
C ARG A 84 -23.13 -5.22 12.31
N ASP A 85 -24.22 -4.79 12.93
CA ASP A 85 -24.85 -3.52 12.60
C ASP A 85 -23.84 -2.38 12.65
N ILE A 86 -23.80 -1.58 11.60
CA ILE A 86 -23.01 -0.35 11.52
C ILE A 86 -23.97 0.80 11.78
N ALA A 87 -23.77 1.52 12.86
CA ALA A 87 -24.58 2.67 13.24
C ALA A 87 -23.81 4.00 13.10
N ASP A 88 -24.56 5.09 12.96
CA ASP A 88 -24.01 6.45 13.07
C ASP A 88 -23.66 6.82 14.52
N ASP A 89 -23.13 8.03 14.72
CA ASP A 89 -22.80 8.61 16.02
C ASP A 89 -24.01 8.75 16.96
N LYS A 90 -25.23 8.59 16.44
CA LYS A 90 -26.51 8.69 17.17
C LYS A 90 -27.17 7.33 17.39
N GLY A 91 -26.49 6.24 17.06
CA GLY A 91 -26.98 4.87 17.25
C GLY A 91 -28.02 4.41 16.22
N ARG A 92 -28.22 5.16 15.12
CA ARG A 92 -29.11 4.72 14.03
C ARG A 92 -28.35 3.78 13.12
N VAL A 93 -28.90 2.58 12.90
CA VAL A 93 -28.30 1.58 12.01
C VAL A 93 -28.30 2.10 10.57
N ILE A 94 -27.11 2.24 9.98
CA ILE A 94 -26.88 2.63 8.59
C ILE A 94 -26.80 1.36 7.71
N ILE A 95 -26.15 0.31 8.20
CA ILE A 95 -26.03 -0.97 7.50
C ILE A 95 -26.28 -2.10 8.49
N ALA A 96 -27.31 -2.91 8.24
CA ALA A 96 -27.62 -4.06 9.09
C ALA A 96 -26.62 -5.20 8.89
N ALA A 97 -26.39 -5.98 9.95
CA ALA A 97 -25.68 -7.24 9.87
C ALA A 97 -26.31 -8.16 8.81
N GLY A 98 -25.48 -8.94 8.12
CA GLY A 98 -25.89 -9.79 6.99
C GLY A 98 -25.99 -9.05 5.64
N THR A 99 -25.94 -7.71 5.61
CA THR A 99 -25.96 -6.96 4.35
C THR A 99 -24.69 -7.26 3.54
N ARG A 100 -24.86 -7.63 2.26
CA ARG A 100 -23.74 -7.74 1.31
C ARG A 100 -23.45 -6.37 0.70
N VAL A 101 -22.23 -5.91 0.86
CA VAL A 101 -21.77 -4.60 0.37
C VAL A 101 -20.54 -4.78 -0.50
N ASN A 102 -20.57 -4.23 -1.71
CA ASN A 102 -19.39 -4.14 -2.55
C ASN A 102 -18.79 -2.73 -2.41
N PRO A 103 -17.57 -2.58 -1.87
CA PRO A 103 -16.95 -1.27 -1.69
C PRO A 103 -16.80 -0.48 -3.00
N LEU A 104 -16.64 -1.18 -4.14
CA LEU A 104 -16.45 -0.55 -5.45
C LEU A 104 -17.70 0.17 -5.99
N ASP A 105 -18.86 -0.03 -5.36
CA ASP A 105 -20.11 0.67 -5.70
C ASP A 105 -20.08 2.14 -5.25
N THR A 106 -19.27 2.42 -4.25
CA THR A 106 -19.18 3.75 -3.61
C THR A 106 -17.81 4.36 -3.78
N VAL A 107 -16.75 3.55 -3.73
CA VAL A 107 -15.37 4.00 -3.77
C VAL A 107 -14.60 3.18 -4.80
N PRO A 108 -14.31 3.74 -5.99
CA PRO A 108 -13.50 3.06 -6.97
C PRO A 108 -12.05 2.92 -6.50
N LEU A 109 -11.34 1.96 -7.07
CA LEU A 109 -9.91 1.80 -6.88
C LEU A 109 -9.19 3.03 -7.46
N ARG A 110 -8.67 3.88 -6.57
CA ARG A 110 -8.04 5.16 -6.94
C ARG A 110 -6.83 5.03 -7.86
N ALA A 111 -6.14 3.88 -7.81
CA ALA A 111 -4.96 3.58 -8.61
C ALA A 111 -4.75 2.07 -8.70
N PRO A 112 -4.25 1.54 -9.83
CA PRO A 112 -3.76 0.17 -9.91
C PRO A 112 -2.74 -0.13 -8.82
N LEU A 113 -2.80 -1.33 -8.26
CA LEU A 113 -1.77 -1.84 -7.36
C LEU A 113 -0.83 -2.74 -8.16
N VAL A 114 0.48 -2.55 -7.98
CA VAL A 114 1.50 -3.28 -8.75
C VAL A 114 2.50 -3.88 -7.78
N PHE A 115 2.50 -5.20 -7.67
CA PHE A 115 3.35 -5.98 -6.78
C PHE A 115 4.63 -6.40 -7.51
N LEU A 116 5.78 -6.14 -6.89
CA LEU A 116 7.10 -6.32 -7.51
C LEU A 116 8.09 -6.96 -6.53
N ASP A 117 9.01 -7.76 -7.05
CA ASP A 117 10.29 -7.97 -6.38
C ASP A 117 11.16 -6.73 -6.60
N GLY A 118 11.49 -6.01 -5.52
CA GLY A 118 12.30 -4.80 -5.54
C GLY A 118 13.79 -5.03 -5.74
N ASP A 119 14.26 -6.27 -5.63
CA ASP A 119 15.64 -6.63 -5.97
C ASP A 119 15.77 -7.07 -7.45
N ASP A 120 14.65 -7.29 -8.15
CA ASP A 120 14.60 -7.60 -9.58
C ASP A 120 14.52 -6.32 -10.43
N THR A 121 15.65 -5.92 -11.00
CA THR A 121 15.76 -4.72 -11.84
C THR A 121 14.89 -4.78 -13.09
N ALA A 122 14.61 -5.98 -13.63
CA ALA A 122 13.76 -6.15 -14.81
C ALA A 122 12.29 -5.83 -14.47
N GLN A 123 11.81 -6.29 -13.32
CA GLN A 123 10.47 -5.94 -12.81
C GLN A 123 10.32 -4.45 -12.56
N LEU A 124 11.33 -3.84 -11.93
CA LEU A 124 11.31 -2.40 -11.69
C LEU A 124 11.33 -1.59 -12.99
N ALA A 125 12.11 -2.00 -14.00
CA ALA A 125 12.12 -1.34 -15.31
C ALA A 125 10.78 -1.51 -16.04
N TRP A 126 10.22 -2.71 -16.03
CA TRP A 126 8.89 -3.00 -16.56
C TRP A 126 7.82 -2.12 -15.93
N ALA A 127 7.75 -2.05 -14.61
CA ALA A 127 6.75 -1.25 -13.90
C ALA A 127 6.92 0.26 -14.16
N THR A 128 8.17 0.74 -14.19
CA THR A 128 8.45 2.15 -14.50
C THR A 128 7.96 2.52 -15.89
N ARG A 129 8.21 1.69 -16.92
CA ARG A 129 7.74 1.98 -18.29
C ARG A 129 6.22 1.84 -18.41
N ARG A 130 5.65 0.73 -17.92
CA ARG A 130 4.22 0.41 -18.04
C ARG A 130 3.32 1.43 -17.33
N TYR A 131 3.80 1.99 -16.23
CA TYR A 131 3.08 2.94 -15.39
C TYR A 131 3.80 4.29 -15.29
N ALA A 132 4.46 4.74 -16.36
CA ALA A 132 5.16 6.04 -16.40
C ALA A 132 4.17 7.21 -16.28
N SER A 133 3.03 7.13 -16.97
CA SER A 133 1.98 8.16 -17.00
C SER A 133 0.84 7.90 -16.00
N THR A 134 0.87 6.77 -15.28
CA THR A 134 -0.20 6.36 -14.36
C THR A 134 0.25 6.46 -12.91
N LYS A 135 -0.62 6.96 -12.02
CA LYS A 135 -0.38 7.02 -10.57
C LYS A 135 -0.52 5.66 -9.87
N ALA A 136 0.01 4.58 -10.46
CA ALA A 136 -0.02 3.25 -9.86
C ALA A 136 0.73 3.22 -8.53
N LYS A 137 0.24 2.43 -7.57
CA LYS A 137 0.93 2.15 -6.32
C LYS A 137 1.88 0.97 -6.53
N LEU A 138 3.18 1.25 -6.50
CA LEU A 138 4.22 0.22 -6.58
C LEU A 138 4.43 -0.35 -5.18
N ILE A 139 4.17 -1.65 -5.01
CA ILE A 139 4.19 -2.38 -3.74
C ILE A 139 5.25 -3.47 -3.86
N LEU A 140 6.21 -3.46 -2.95
CA LEU A 140 7.29 -4.43 -2.92
C LEU A 140 6.91 -5.63 -2.04
N VAL A 141 7.25 -6.82 -2.51
CA VAL A 141 7.21 -8.07 -1.72
C VAL A 141 8.60 -8.45 -1.19
N ARG A 142 9.66 -7.85 -1.76
CA ARG A 142 11.07 -7.99 -1.40
C ARG A 142 11.80 -6.70 -1.80
N GLY A 143 12.89 -6.37 -1.13
CA GLY A 143 13.81 -5.29 -1.52
C GLY A 143 13.83 -4.12 -0.54
N ALA A 144 14.47 -3.02 -0.96
CA ALA A 144 14.65 -1.81 -0.14
C ALA A 144 13.77 -0.64 -0.64
N PRO A 145 12.55 -0.45 -0.09
CA PRO A 145 11.63 0.58 -0.57
C PRO A 145 12.22 1.99 -0.46
N LEU A 146 12.94 2.31 0.63
CA LEU A 146 13.49 3.64 0.87
C LEU A 146 14.63 3.98 -0.11
N GLU A 147 15.53 3.03 -0.34
CA GLU A 147 16.60 3.13 -1.36
C GLU A 147 16.00 3.36 -2.75
N LEU A 148 14.97 2.57 -3.11
CA LEU A 148 14.29 2.70 -4.40
C LEU A 148 13.56 4.03 -4.56
N MET A 149 12.94 4.55 -3.49
CA MET A 149 12.33 5.88 -3.50
C MET A 149 13.37 6.98 -3.73
N LYS A 150 14.52 6.90 -3.06
CA LYS A 150 15.63 7.86 -3.25
C LYS A 150 16.20 7.79 -4.66
N ALA A 151 16.45 6.58 -5.17
CA ALA A 151 17.05 6.38 -6.49
C ALA A 151 16.12 6.76 -7.65
N ARG A 152 14.81 6.53 -7.52
CA ARG A 152 13.84 6.68 -8.62
C ARG A 152 12.91 7.88 -8.47
N GLN A 153 13.00 8.61 -7.36
CA GLN A 153 12.13 9.75 -7.04
C GLN A 153 10.64 9.43 -7.20
N ARG A 154 10.26 8.20 -6.84
CA ARG A 154 8.90 7.65 -6.99
C ARG A 154 8.55 6.86 -5.74
N ARG A 155 7.29 6.94 -5.28
CA ARG A 155 6.82 6.23 -4.08
C ARG A 155 6.82 4.71 -4.30
N PHE A 156 7.39 4.00 -3.33
CA PHE A 156 7.32 2.55 -3.19
C PHE A 156 6.77 2.21 -1.81
N TYR A 157 5.82 1.29 -1.78
CA TYR A 157 5.25 0.71 -0.57
C TYR A 157 5.83 -0.70 -0.38
N PHE A 158 5.63 -1.29 0.80
CA PHE A 158 6.00 -2.68 1.06
C PHE A 158 4.79 -3.41 1.65
N ASP A 159 4.48 -4.61 1.15
CA ASP A 159 3.39 -5.43 1.71
C ASP A 159 3.87 -6.17 2.96
N GLN A 160 4.07 -5.41 4.05
CA GLN A 160 4.62 -5.94 5.28
C GLN A 160 3.72 -7.06 5.85
N GLY A 161 4.31 -8.24 6.04
CA GLY A 161 3.57 -9.44 6.47
C GLY A 161 2.72 -10.12 5.39
N GLY A 162 2.73 -9.61 4.15
CA GLY A 162 2.06 -10.20 3.00
C GLY A 162 0.54 -10.11 3.04
N THR A 163 -0.02 -9.08 3.68
CA THR A 163 -1.47 -8.97 3.91
C THR A 163 -2.22 -8.85 2.59
N LEU A 164 -1.75 -7.99 1.68
CA LEU A 164 -2.40 -7.79 0.39
C LEU A 164 -2.17 -8.97 -0.54
N VAL A 165 -0.95 -9.53 -0.56
CA VAL A 165 -0.62 -10.75 -1.31
C VAL A 165 -1.57 -11.89 -0.93
N LYS A 166 -1.77 -12.13 0.38
CA LYS A 166 -2.70 -13.15 0.88
C LYS A 166 -4.14 -12.82 0.52
N HIS A 167 -4.55 -11.58 0.72
CA HIS A 167 -5.92 -11.14 0.45
C HIS A 167 -6.31 -11.34 -1.02
N PHE A 168 -5.43 -11.00 -1.95
CA PHE A 168 -5.68 -11.14 -3.38
C PHE A 168 -5.35 -12.54 -3.93
N GLY A 169 -4.68 -13.39 -3.15
CA GLY A 169 -4.26 -14.73 -3.58
C GLY A 169 -3.07 -14.73 -4.54
N ILE A 170 -2.24 -13.69 -4.50
CA ILE A 170 -1.04 -13.56 -5.33
C ILE A 170 0.00 -14.59 -4.86
N ARG A 171 0.57 -15.33 -5.80
CA ARG A 171 1.63 -16.33 -5.57
C ARG A 171 2.91 -16.01 -6.33
N ALA A 172 2.84 -15.15 -7.34
CA ALA A 172 4.01 -14.78 -8.13
C ALA A 172 4.01 -13.30 -8.51
N VAL A 173 5.20 -12.71 -8.65
CA VAL A 173 5.42 -11.32 -9.08
C VAL A 173 6.24 -11.25 -10.38
N PRO A 174 6.03 -10.23 -11.23
CA PRO A 174 5.15 -9.08 -10.99
C PRO A 174 3.67 -9.43 -11.11
N ALA A 175 2.87 -8.77 -10.28
CA ALA A 175 1.41 -8.89 -10.29
C ALA A 175 0.72 -7.53 -10.28
N THR A 176 -0.45 -7.43 -10.88
CA THR A 176 -1.25 -6.20 -10.93
C THR A 176 -2.64 -6.45 -10.39
N VAL A 177 -3.24 -5.43 -9.79
CA VAL A 177 -4.64 -5.42 -9.35
C VAL A 177 -5.30 -4.18 -9.94
N GLU A 178 -6.26 -4.40 -10.83
CA GLU A 178 -6.94 -3.36 -11.59
C GLU A 178 -8.45 -3.53 -11.47
N GLN A 179 -9.20 -2.43 -11.34
CA GLN A 179 -10.66 -2.51 -11.23
C GLN A 179 -11.29 -2.82 -12.60
N GLN A 180 -12.22 -3.78 -12.62
CA GLN A 180 -13.08 -4.10 -13.76
C GLN A 180 -14.54 -4.12 -13.32
N GLY A 181 -15.20 -2.96 -13.45
CA GLY A 181 -16.54 -2.75 -12.94
C GLY A 181 -16.59 -2.95 -11.43
N ARG A 182 -17.37 -3.94 -10.98
CA ARG A 182 -17.56 -4.30 -9.56
C ARG A 182 -16.59 -5.38 -9.05
N ALA A 183 -15.60 -5.78 -9.84
CA ALA A 183 -14.57 -6.74 -9.45
C ALA A 183 -13.18 -6.14 -9.61
N LEU A 184 -12.20 -6.82 -9.02
CA LEU A 184 -10.78 -6.56 -9.28
C LEU A 184 -10.25 -7.69 -10.18
N LEU A 185 -9.55 -7.34 -11.25
CA LEU A 185 -8.75 -8.27 -12.03
C LEU A 185 -7.34 -8.31 -11.44
N ILE A 186 -6.93 -9.49 -11.00
CA ILE A 186 -5.56 -9.75 -10.62
C ILE A 186 -4.86 -10.41 -11.80
N THR A 187 -3.67 -9.95 -12.15
CA THR A 187 -2.84 -10.57 -13.19
C THR A 187 -1.42 -10.75 -12.71
N GLU A 188 -0.90 -11.95 -12.77
CA GLU A 188 0.52 -12.26 -12.63
C GLU A 188 1.10 -12.48 -14.02
N GLN A 189 2.27 -11.90 -14.30
CA GLN A 189 2.84 -12.00 -15.64
C GLN A 189 4.38 -12.03 -15.62
N PRO A 190 5.03 -12.87 -16.42
CA PRO A 190 6.48 -12.85 -16.54
C PRO A 190 6.95 -11.54 -17.19
N VAL A 191 8.08 -11.01 -16.75
CA VAL A 191 8.78 -9.94 -17.48
C VAL A 191 9.59 -10.54 -18.60
N THR A 192 9.13 -10.35 -19.84
CA THR A 192 9.79 -10.94 -21.00
C THR A 192 11.13 -10.24 -21.32
N PRO A 193 12.10 -10.92 -21.95
CA PRO A 193 13.40 -10.33 -22.32
C PRO A 193 13.28 -9.05 -23.17
N LYS A 194 12.25 -8.95 -24.02
CA LYS A 194 12.00 -7.77 -24.87
C LYS A 194 11.61 -6.54 -24.05
N GLU A 195 11.07 -6.75 -22.85
CA GLU A 195 10.78 -5.73 -21.85
C GLU A 195 11.98 -5.50 -20.90
N ARG A 196 13.16 -6.11 -21.13
CA ARG A 196 14.36 -5.87 -20.31
C ARG A 196 15.31 -4.82 -20.89
N ALA A 197 15.16 -4.46 -22.17
CA ALA A 197 16.02 -3.46 -22.80
C ALA A 197 15.60 -2.02 -22.43
N PRO A 198 16.55 -1.13 -22.11
CA PRO A 198 16.30 0.30 -22.18
C PRO A 198 16.12 0.69 -23.65
N SER A 199 15.10 1.50 -23.95
CA SER A 199 15.05 2.26 -25.21
C SER A 199 16.02 3.43 -25.14
#